data_AF-A0A0C2XJP1-F1
#
_entry.id   AF-A0A0C2XJP1-F1
#
_cell.length_a   1.000
_cell.length_b   1.000
_cell.length_c   1.000
_cell.angle_alpha   90.00
_cell.angle_beta   90.00
_cell.angle_gamma   90.00
#
_symmetry.space_group_name_H-M   'P 1'
#
loop_
_entity.id
_entity.type
_entity.pdbx_description
1 polymer ?
#
loop_
_entity_poly.entity_id
_entity_poly.type
_entity_poly.pdbx_seq_one_letter_code
_entity_poly.pdbx_strand_id
1 'polypeptide(L)'
;MDSQPIPVSDISAQTWPRRATKACANCRRDKIRCNGSRPCASCLKKGHGPEQCIDGCEPCRRARMRCEGGKPCQRCREVQIECTEDTSPAISRQHPVLDFSDHGKNQGSDRAKLACKNCRRDNKKCDDQRPCSRCVSRSEECVHIGRRPKLVKLRCEGCRESGKRCEEARPCQFCVESGKDCVTAPRKGRGHGTRVKAACVACRRDKIRCDGARPCASCARKSYNCIDRTSLPCPECGQGRECVHHTNSDGIQSRPSSVQSMVSLQQFQGQGQPMHVPPPAFDPSGYPMTNFIQHLYMPGTHQPILVPQMGVAGSKQGYAGIDSASMT
;
A
#
# COMPACT_ATOMS: atom_id res chain seq x y z
N MET A 1 33.55 -35.03 41.79
CA MET A 1 32.65 -35.49 40.70
C MET A 1 31.43 -34.59 40.77
N ASP A 2 31.58 -33.34 40.33
CA ASP A 2 30.54 -32.31 40.41
C ASP A 2 30.16 -31.93 38.98
N SER A 3 29.02 -32.46 38.52
CA SER A 3 28.47 -32.20 37.20
C SER A 3 27.61 -30.94 37.27
N GLN A 4 28.10 -29.83 36.71
CA GLN A 4 27.30 -28.61 36.59
C GLN A 4 26.25 -28.74 35.47
N PRO A 5 25.02 -28.25 35.68
CA PRO A 5 23.95 -28.27 34.69
C PRO A 5 24.17 -27.23 33.58
N ILE A 6 24.02 -27.67 32.34
CA ILE A 6 24.16 -26.86 31.13
C ILE A 6 22.90 -25.99 30.95
N PRO A 7 23.01 -24.67 30.73
CA PRO A 7 21.86 -23.79 30.53
C PRO A 7 21.25 -24.01 29.14
N VAL A 8 20.04 -24.58 29.11
CA VAL A 8 19.24 -24.74 27.89
C VAL A 8 18.74 -23.36 27.46
N SER A 9 19.35 -22.80 26.43
CA SER A 9 18.95 -21.52 25.87
C SER A 9 17.70 -21.69 25.02
N ASP A 10 16.54 -21.38 25.59
CA ASP A 10 15.24 -21.27 24.90
C ASP A 10 15.25 -20.08 23.92
N ILE A 11 16.01 -20.20 22.83
CA ILE A 11 15.89 -19.32 21.66
C ILE A 11 14.71 -19.87 20.84
N SER A 12 13.52 -19.76 21.41
CA SER A 12 12.28 -19.86 20.64
C SER A 12 12.21 -18.62 19.75
N ALA A 13 12.81 -18.75 18.57
CA ALA A 13 12.64 -17.81 17.48
C ALA A 13 11.14 -17.50 17.38
N GLN A 14 10.77 -16.27 17.73
CA GLN A 14 9.40 -15.77 17.71
C GLN A 14 8.94 -15.76 16.25
N THR A 15 8.55 -16.94 15.76
CA THR A 15 7.85 -17.10 14.50
C THR A 15 6.57 -16.31 14.68
N TRP A 16 6.52 -15.17 14.02
CA TRP A 16 5.39 -14.26 14.07
C TRP A 16 4.10 -15.07 13.92
N PRO A 17 3.21 -15.07 14.94
CA PRO A 17 2.05 -15.96 14.95
C PRO A 17 1.32 -15.89 13.61
N ARG A 18 1.17 -17.05 12.97
CA ARG A 18 0.53 -17.15 11.65
C ARG A 18 -0.79 -16.39 11.71
N ARG A 19 -1.03 -15.53 10.71
CA ARG A 19 -2.26 -14.75 10.62
C ARG A 19 -3.42 -15.74 10.55
N ALA A 20 -4.42 -15.57 11.41
CA ALA A 20 -5.63 -16.39 11.36
C ALA A 20 -6.25 -16.29 9.96
N THR A 21 -6.62 -17.45 9.40
CA THR A 21 -7.31 -17.54 8.11
C THR A 21 -8.65 -16.81 8.15
N LYS A 22 -9.31 -16.82 9.33
CA LYS A 22 -10.59 -16.17 9.60
C LYS A 22 -10.45 -15.22 10.80
N ALA A 23 -10.76 -13.94 10.56
CA ALA A 23 -10.85 -12.94 11.62
C ALA A 23 -12.29 -12.88 12.16
N CYS A 24 -12.43 -12.79 13.49
CA CYS A 24 -13.73 -12.66 14.16
C CYS A 24 -14.45 -11.36 13.75
N ALA A 25 -15.75 -11.29 14.04
CA ALA A 25 -16.62 -10.16 13.68
C ALA A 25 -16.13 -8.83 14.25
N ASN A 26 -15.64 -8.80 15.51
CA ASN A 26 -15.16 -7.58 16.15
C ASN A 26 -13.83 -7.10 15.54
N CYS A 27 -12.83 -7.98 15.39
CA CYS A 27 -11.56 -7.62 14.76
C CYS A 27 -11.73 -7.09 13.33
N ARG A 28 -12.67 -7.66 12.56
CA ARG A 28 -13.00 -7.16 11.21
C ARG A 28 -13.59 -5.76 11.23
N ARG A 29 -14.51 -5.49 12.16
CA ARG A 29 -15.13 -4.15 12.32
C ARG A 29 -14.08 -3.10 12.65
N ASP A 30 -13.21 -3.41 13.60
CA ASP A 30 -12.15 -2.51 14.06
C ASP A 30 -10.96 -2.44 13.11
N LYS A 31 -10.97 -3.25 12.04
CA LYS A 31 -9.87 -3.39 11.08
C LYS A 31 -8.53 -3.72 11.75
N ILE A 32 -8.58 -4.48 12.85
CA ILE A 32 -7.40 -4.94 13.60
C ILE A 32 -7.10 -6.42 13.30
N ARG A 33 -5.88 -6.84 13.62
CA ARG A 33 -5.44 -8.22 13.41
C ARG A 33 -6.15 -9.16 14.41
N CYS A 34 -6.66 -10.27 13.89
CA CYS A 34 -7.20 -11.38 14.68
C CYS A 34 -6.15 -12.50 14.75
N ASN A 35 -5.91 -13.02 15.95
CA ASN A 35 -5.00 -14.14 16.20
C ASN A 35 -5.69 -15.52 16.08
N GLY A 36 -7.01 -15.56 15.92
CA GLY A 36 -7.76 -16.81 15.67
C GLY A 36 -8.18 -17.55 16.94
N SER A 37 -7.62 -17.22 18.11
CA SER A 37 -8.15 -17.75 19.38
C SER A 37 -9.57 -17.25 19.63
N ARG A 38 -10.31 -17.95 20.49
CA ARG A 38 -11.68 -17.62 20.91
C ARG A 38 -11.73 -17.65 22.45
N PRO A 39 -11.77 -16.50 23.13
CA PRO A 39 -11.72 -15.15 22.56
C PRO A 39 -10.36 -14.85 21.91
N CYS A 40 -10.37 -13.99 20.89
CA CYS A 40 -9.13 -13.55 20.23
C CYS A 40 -8.41 -12.55 21.15
N ALA A 41 -7.08 -12.45 21.12
CA ALA A 41 -6.32 -11.59 22.04
C ALA A 41 -6.78 -10.12 22.00
N SER A 42 -7.14 -9.64 20.81
CA SER A 42 -7.69 -8.30 20.62
C SER A 42 -9.08 -8.13 21.25
N CYS A 43 -9.93 -9.16 21.21
CA CYS A 43 -11.23 -9.17 21.86
C CYS A 43 -11.07 -9.22 23.38
N LEU A 44 -10.18 -10.08 23.88
CA LEU A 44 -9.89 -10.21 25.31
C LEU A 44 -9.39 -8.88 25.89
N LYS A 45 -8.48 -8.19 25.18
CA LYS A 45 -7.99 -6.86 25.57
C LYS A 45 -9.09 -5.79 25.64
N LYS A 46 -10.16 -5.96 24.87
CA LYS A 46 -11.34 -5.07 24.87
C LYS A 46 -12.41 -5.48 25.88
N GLY A 47 -12.20 -6.57 26.64
CA GLY A 47 -13.22 -7.11 27.54
C GLY A 47 -14.35 -7.85 26.83
N HIS A 48 -14.19 -8.23 25.56
CA HIS A 48 -15.16 -9.08 24.87
C HIS A 48 -14.94 -10.54 25.29
N GLY A 49 -15.97 -11.13 25.91
CA GLY A 49 -15.98 -12.54 26.28
C GLY A 49 -15.96 -13.50 25.07
N PRO A 50 -15.76 -14.80 25.31
CA PRO A 50 -15.78 -15.83 24.27
C PRO A 50 -17.06 -15.80 23.42
N GLU A 51 -18.21 -15.57 24.04
CA GLU A 51 -19.53 -15.49 23.41
C GLU A 51 -19.69 -14.28 22.48
N GLN A 52 -18.93 -13.20 22.70
CA GLN A 52 -18.93 -12.03 21.84
C GLN A 52 -17.90 -12.12 20.71
N CYS A 53 -16.92 -13.03 20.81
CA CYS A 53 -15.86 -13.22 19.83
C CYS A 53 -16.27 -14.20 18.71
N ILE A 54 -17.45 -14.00 18.14
CA ILE A 54 -17.99 -14.87 17.09
C ILE A 54 -17.38 -14.62 15.71
N ASP A 55 -17.36 -15.66 14.88
CA ASP A 55 -17.14 -15.51 13.46
C ASP A 55 -18.41 -15.03 12.78
N GLY A 56 -18.30 -14.03 11.90
CA GLY A 56 -19.46 -13.61 11.12
C GLY A 56 -19.83 -14.66 10.07
N CYS A 57 -21.11 -14.74 9.70
CA CYS A 57 -21.53 -15.59 8.57
C CYS A 57 -20.84 -15.18 7.27
N GLU A 58 -20.83 -16.06 6.28
CA GLU A 58 -20.16 -15.84 4.99
C GLU A 58 -20.67 -14.59 4.24
N PRO A 59 -21.99 -14.36 4.11
CA PRO A 59 -22.51 -13.17 3.43
C PRO A 59 -22.11 -11.85 4.11
N CYS A 60 -22.17 -11.80 5.45
CA CYS A 60 -21.73 -10.61 6.20
C CYS A 60 -20.23 -10.38 6.07
N ARG A 61 -19.44 -11.46 6.01
CA ARG A 61 -17.99 -11.38 5.78
C ARG A 61 -17.64 -10.87 4.38
N ARG A 62 -18.36 -11.26 3.33
CA ARG A 62 -18.19 -10.71 1.97
C ARG A 62 -18.59 -9.24 1.90
N ALA A 63 -19.72 -8.88 2.50
CA ALA A 63 -20.23 -7.51 2.54
C ALA A 63 -19.37 -6.57 3.41
N ARG A 64 -18.44 -7.10 4.21
CA ARG A 64 -17.63 -6.36 5.20
C ARG A 64 -18.51 -5.62 6.23
N MET A 65 -19.66 -6.20 6.57
CA MET A 65 -20.63 -5.66 7.54
C MET A 65 -20.56 -6.43 8.87
N ARG A 66 -21.14 -5.86 9.94
CA ARG A 66 -21.29 -6.54 11.23
C ARG A 66 -22.25 -7.72 11.08
N CYS A 67 -21.83 -8.89 11.55
CA CYS A 67 -22.73 -10.02 11.78
C CYS A 67 -23.20 -9.95 13.23
N GLU A 68 -24.50 -10.04 13.45
CA GLU A 68 -25.11 -9.99 14.79
C GLU A 68 -25.18 -11.36 15.47
N GLY A 69 -24.67 -12.39 14.79
CA GLY A 69 -24.80 -13.78 15.22
C GLY A 69 -26.21 -14.31 14.95
N GLY A 70 -26.47 -15.53 15.41
CA GLY A 70 -27.72 -16.24 15.13
C GLY A 70 -27.76 -16.86 13.73
N LYS A 71 -28.51 -17.95 13.59
CA LYS A 71 -28.76 -18.65 12.32
C LYS A 71 -30.26 -18.64 12.04
N PRO A 72 -30.75 -17.88 11.03
CA PRO A 72 -30.02 -16.89 10.24
C PRO A 72 -29.74 -15.61 11.04
N CYS A 73 -28.63 -14.92 10.75
CA CYS A 73 -28.35 -13.63 11.40
C CYS A 73 -29.35 -12.58 10.94
N GLN A 74 -29.64 -11.59 11.80
CA GLN A 74 -30.69 -10.58 11.55
C GLN A 74 -30.55 -9.91 10.19
N ARG A 75 -29.35 -9.46 9.84
CA ARG A 75 -29.07 -8.89 8.51
C ARG A 75 -29.41 -9.86 7.37
N CYS A 76 -28.95 -11.11 7.44
CA CYS A 76 -29.24 -12.10 6.40
C CYS A 76 -30.75 -12.36 6.26
N ARG A 77 -31.48 -12.32 7.38
CA ARG A 77 -32.94 -12.42 7.39
C ARG A 77 -33.58 -11.21 6.68
N GLU A 78 -33.15 -10.00 7.00
CA GLU A 78 -33.67 -8.75 6.39
C GLU A 78 -33.43 -8.69 4.88
N VAL A 79 -32.23 -9.11 4.42
CA VAL A 79 -31.90 -9.11 2.99
C VAL A 79 -32.33 -10.40 2.26
N GLN A 80 -32.99 -11.32 2.95
CA GLN A 80 -33.41 -12.62 2.43
C GLN A 80 -32.27 -13.40 1.73
N ILE A 81 -31.06 -13.34 2.29
CA ILE A 81 -29.90 -14.10 1.81
C ILE A 81 -29.65 -15.28 2.74
N GLU A 82 -29.36 -16.44 2.17
CA GLU A 82 -29.01 -17.65 2.91
C GLU A 82 -27.80 -17.42 3.83
N CYS A 83 -28.04 -17.54 5.14
CA CYS A 83 -27.03 -17.32 6.17
C CYS A 83 -26.18 -18.58 6.36
N THR A 84 -25.24 -18.82 5.45
CA THR A 84 -24.28 -19.91 5.60
C THR A 84 -23.22 -19.54 6.64
N GLU A 85 -23.22 -20.26 7.77
CA GLU A 85 -22.06 -20.24 8.66
C GLU A 85 -20.99 -21.17 8.11
N ASP A 86 -19.74 -20.76 8.26
CA ASP A 86 -18.55 -21.56 7.94
C ASP A 86 -18.30 -22.65 8.98
N THR A 87 -19.38 -23.23 9.50
CA THR A 87 -19.35 -24.50 10.23
C THR A 87 -19.20 -25.62 9.19
N SER A 88 -18.19 -25.53 8.33
CA SER A 88 -17.58 -26.78 7.88
C SER A 88 -17.03 -27.37 9.18
N PRO A 89 -17.58 -28.46 9.72
CA PRO A 89 -16.89 -29.16 10.79
C PRO A 89 -15.47 -29.33 10.29
N ALA A 90 -14.49 -29.06 11.14
CA ALA A 90 -13.13 -29.48 10.87
C ALA A 90 -13.21 -31.01 10.77
N ILE A 91 -13.55 -31.53 9.58
CA ILE A 91 -13.39 -32.92 9.23
C ILE A 91 -11.90 -33.08 9.40
N SER A 92 -11.56 -33.68 10.53
CA SER A 92 -10.25 -34.17 10.85
C SER A 92 -9.89 -35.10 9.71
N ARG A 93 -9.26 -34.56 8.67
CA ARG A 93 -8.67 -35.34 7.59
C ARG A 93 -7.46 -36.02 8.21
N GLN A 94 -7.71 -37.09 8.96
CA GLN A 94 -6.81 -38.23 8.99
C GLN A 94 -6.89 -38.87 7.61
N HIS A 95 -6.24 -38.25 6.64
CA HIS A 95 -6.04 -38.87 5.34
C HIS A 95 -4.85 -39.82 5.50
N PRO A 96 -4.99 -41.12 5.17
CA PRO A 96 -3.86 -42.02 5.15
C PRO A 96 -2.85 -41.49 4.13
N VAL A 97 -1.59 -41.53 4.54
CA VAL A 97 -0.42 -41.07 3.81
C VAL A 97 -0.25 -41.98 2.59
N LEU A 98 -0.87 -41.63 1.47
CA LEU A 98 -0.47 -42.14 0.17
C LEU A 98 0.25 -41.04 -0.58
N ASP A 99 1.50 -41.37 -0.84
CA ASP A 99 2.57 -40.61 -1.46
C ASP A 99 2.17 -40.19 -2.87
N PHE A 100 1.54 -39.02 -3.00
CA PHE A 100 1.36 -38.36 -4.28
C PHE A 100 2.42 -37.28 -4.38
N SER A 101 3.40 -37.55 -5.24
CA SER A 101 4.50 -36.68 -5.64
C SER A 101 4.11 -35.21 -5.67
N ASP A 102 4.77 -34.49 -4.79
CA ASP A 102 4.67 -33.06 -4.52
C ASP A 102 5.23 -32.23 -5.69
N HIS A 103 4.49 -32.24 -6.80
CA HIS A 103 4.73 -31.36 -7.95
C HIS A 103 3.50 -30.49 -8.19
N GLY A 104 3.48 -29.30 -7.57
CA GLY A 104 2.79 -28.16 -8.20
C GLY A 104 1.85 -27.31 -7.34
N LYS A 105 2.01 -27.22 -6.02
CA LYS A 105 1.13 -26.35 -5.20
C LYS A 105 1.86 -25.40 -4.26
N ASN A 106 2.87 -24.69 -4.75
CA ASN A 106 3.28 -23.44 -4.09
C ASN A 106 4.09 -22.45 -4.95
N GLN A 107 3.81 -22.31 -6.26
CA GLN A 107 4.19 -21.09 -7.01
C GLN A 107 3.19 -19.95 -6.73
N GLY A 108 3.00 -19.67 -5.44
CA GLY A 108 2.26 -18.51 -4.99
C GLY A 108 2.95 -17.23 -5.44
N SER A 109 2.24 -16.46 -6.25
CA SER A 109 2.47 -15.04 -6.57
C SER A 109 3.35 -14.67 -7.76
N ASP A 110 3.58 -15.59 -8.71
CA ASP A 110 3.84 -15.16 -10.10
C ASP A 110 2.53 -14.71 -10.79
N ARG A 111 1.87 -13.77 -10.12
CA ARG A 111 1.25 -12.57 -10.70
C ARG A 111 0.50 -12.82 -12.01
N ALA A 112 -0.54 -13.67 -11.99
CA ALA A 112 -1.59 -13.81 -13.02
C ALA A 112 -1.14 -13.21 -14.37
N LYS A 113 -0.38 -14.01 -15.14
CA LYS A 113 0.13 -13.60 -16.44
C LYS A 113 -1.04 -13.01 -17.21
N LEU A 114 -0.90 -11.76 -17.67
CA LEU A 114 -2.01 -11.04 -18.28
C LEU A 114 -2.62 -11.91 -19.40
N ALA A 115 -3.95 -12.09 -19.36
CA ALA A 115 -4.68 -12.70 -20.47
C ALA A 115 -4.27 -12.06 -21.80
N CYS A 116 -4.17 -12.88 -22.87
CA CYS A 116 -3.81 -12.39 -24.20
C CYS A 116 -4.83 -11.36 -24.72
N LYS A 117 -4.48 -10.64 -25.79
CA LYS A 117 -5.31 -9.58 -26.39
C LYS A 117 -6.73 -10.09 -26.75
N ASN A 118 -6.84 -11.29 -27.30
CA ASN A 118 -8.12 -11.83 -27.78
C ASN A 118 -8.99 -12.32 -26.61
N CYS A 119 -8.44 -13.09 -25.66
CA CYS A 119 -9.17 -13.46 -24.44
C CYS A 119 -9.64 -12.25 -23.64
N ARG A 120 -8.86 -11.15 -23.62
CA ARG A 120 -9.29 -9.88 -23.01
C ARG A 120 -10.45 -9.24 -23.76
N ARG A 121 -10.39 -9.19 -25.10
CA ARG A 121 -11.47 -8.65 -25.94
C ARG A 121 -12.77 -9.44 -25.74
N ASP A 122 -12.67 -10.77 -25.67
CA ASP A 122 -13.81 -11.67 -25.51
C ASP A 122 -14.32 -11.76 -24.05
N ASN A 123 -13.64 -11.11 -23.10
CA ASN A 123 -13.88 -11.25 -21.66
C ASN A 123 -13.90 -12.72 -21.19
N LYS A 124 -13.00 -13.55 -21.73
CA LYS A 124 -12.86 -14.98 -21.39
C LYS A 124 -11.56 -15.23 -20.64
N LYS A 125 -11.55 -16.31 -19.86
CA LYS A 125 -10.35 -16.78 -19.18
C LYS A 125 -9.29 -17.18 -20.22
N CYS A 126 -8.04 -16.87 -19.93
CA CYS A 126 -6.88 -17.23 -20.74
C CYS A 126 -6.08 -18.27 -19.97
N ASP A 127 -5.67 -19.34 -20.65
CA ASP A 127 -5.19 -20.57 -20.00
C ASP A 127 -3.67 -20.55 -19.72
N ASP A 128 -3.07 -19.35 -19.68
CA ASP A 128 -1.64 -19.05 -19.43
C ASP A 128 -0.60 -19.75 -20.31
N GLN A 129 -0.97 -20.75 -21.11
CA GLN A 129 -0.18 -21.27 -22.22
C GLN A 129 -0.02 -20.21 -23.32
N ARG A 130 1.12 -20.22 -24.03
CA ARG A 130 1.43 -19.30 -25.12
C ARG A 130 1.92 -20.09 -26.34
N PRO A 131 1.13 -20.17 -27.43
CA PRO A 131 -0.23 -19.65 -27.60
C PRO A 131 -1.24 -20.27 -26.61
N CYS A 132 -2.32 -19.57 -26.25
CA CYS A 132 -3.34 -20.17 -25.38
C CYS A 132 -4.28 -21.05 -26.22
N SER A 133 -4.73 -22.17 -25.65
CA SER A 133 -5.69 -23.13 -26.25
C SER A 133 -6.78 -22.47 -27.09
N ARG A 134 -7.46 -21.45 -26.55
CA ARG A 134 -8.56 -20.73 -27.22
C ARG A 134 -8.13 -19.99 -28.49
N CYS A 135 -6.93 -19.40 -28.49
CA CYS A 135 -6.37 -18.75 -29.67
C CYS A 135 -5.98 -19.80 -30.72
N VAL A 136 -5.39 -20.93 -30.28
CA VAL A 136 -5.06 -22.06 -31.17
C VAL A 136 -6.32 -22.61 -31.85
N SER A 137 -7.39 -22.87 -31.09
CA SER A 137 -8.66 -23.37 -31.64
C SER A 137 -9.34 -22.40 -32.60
N ARG A 138 -9.10 -21.09 -32.46
CA ARG A 138 -9.61 -20.06 -33.36
C ARG A 138 -8.67 -19.74 -34.52
N SER A 139 -7.52 -20.42 -34.61
CA SER A 139 -6.41 -20.10 -35.52
C SER A 139 -6.02 -18.61 -35.52
N GLU A 140 -6.15 -17.96 -34.36
CA GLU A 140 -5.83 -16.54 -34.16
C GLU A 140 -4.50 -16.38 -33.41
N GLU A 141 -3.78 -15.30 -33.71
CA GLU A 141 -2.52 -15.00 -33.04
C GLU A 141 -2.71 -14.69 -31.54
N CYS A 142 -2.04 -15.45 -30.67
CA CYS A 142 -2.07 -15.24 -29.23
C CYS A 142 -1.09 -14.13 -28.81
N VAL A 143 -1.50 -12.87 -28.98
CA VAL A 143 -0.65 -11.71 -28.61
C VAL A 143 -0.67 -11.48 -27.11
N HIS A 144 0.49 -11.67 -26.46
CA HIS A 144 0.66 -11.31 -25.06
C HIS A 144 0.85 -9.80 -24.91
N ILE A 145 -0.08 -9.13 -24.24
CA ILE A 145 0.11 -7.74 -23.81
C ILE A 145 1.02 -7.78 -22.58
N GLY A 146 2.33 -7.73 -22.81
CA GLY A 146 3.29 -7.52 -21.73
C GLY A 146 2.82 -6.35 -20.88
N ARG A 147 3.00 -6.41 -19.56
CA ARG A 147 2.84 -5.23 -18.71
C ARG A 147 3.93 -4.25 -19.14
N ARG A 148 3.68 -3.46 -20.19
CA ARG A 148 4.47 -2.26 -20.45
C ARG A 148 4.55 -1.55 -19.11
N PRO A 149 5.75 -1.17 -18.64
CA PRO A 149 5.89 -0.37 -17.44
C PRO A 149 4.81 0.69 -17.52
N LYS A 150 3.88 0.71 -16.55
CA LYS A 150 2.82 1.71 -16.55
C LYS A 150 3.55 3.03 -16.50
N LEU A 151 3.79 3.63 -17.65
CA LEU A 151 4.43 4.91 -17.77
C LEU A 151 3.36 5.85 -17.24
N VAL A 152 3.40 6.07 -15.92
CA VAL A 152 2.49 6.98 -15.25
C VAL A 152 2.87 8.34 -15.79
N LYS A 153 2.15 8.70 -16.85
CA LYS A 153 2.37 9.86 -17.68
C LYS A 153 2.31 11.08 -16.79
N LEU A 154 3.47 11.68 -16.58
CA LEU A 154 3.57 12.88 -15.78
C LEU A 154 2.84 14.00 -16.52
N ARG A 155 2.03 14.76 -15.80
CA ARG A 155 1.46 16.00 -16.34
C ARG A 155 2.57 17.05 -16.40
N CYS A 156 2.59 17.90 -17.43
CA CYS A 156 3.43 19.10 -17.41
C CYS A 156 3.01 20.05 -16.27
N GLU A 157 3.86 21.02 -15.94
CA GLU A 157 3.55 22.05 -14.94
C GLU A 157 2.30 22.83 -15.34
N GLY A 158 2.21 23.28 -16.60
CA GLY A 158 1.04 24.01 -17.11
C GLY A 158 -0.29 23.25 -16.97
N CYS A 159 -0.36 21.98 -17.38
CA CYS A 159 -1.57 21.16 -17.19
C CYS A 159 -1.85 20.84 -15.71
N ARG A 160 -0.82 20.82 -14.87
CA ARG A 160 -0.98 20.55 -13.44
C ARG A 160 -1.59 21.74 -12.73
N GLU A 161 -1.16 22.96 -13.07
CA GLU A 161 -1.71 24.21 -12.56
C GLU A 161 -3.13 24.45 -13.06
N SER A 162 -3.41 24.15 -14.34
CA SER A 162 -4.76 24.31 -14.91
C SER A 162 -5.73 23.16 -14.57
N GLY A 163 -5.26 22.12 -13.88
CA GLY A 163 -6.05 20.92 -13.57
C GLY A 163 -6.43 20.06 -14.78
N LYS A 164 -5.93 20.37 -15.98
CA LYS A 164 -6.24 19.65 -17.22
C LYS A 164 -5.43 18.35 -17.35
N ARG A 165 -5.89 17.46 -18.25
CA ARG A 165 -5.20 16.19 -18.56
C ARG A 165 -4.10 16.48 -19.59
N CYS A 166 -2.87 16.06 -19.29
CA CYS A 166 -1.75 16.21 -20.22
C CYS A 166 -1.78 15.10 -21.28
N GLU A 167 -1.61 15.49 -22.54
CA GLU A 167 -1.53 14.59 -23.69
C GLU A 167 -0.14 13.96 -23.86
N GLU A 168 0.01 13.05 -24.85
CA GLU A 168 1.25 12.27 -25.06
C GLU A 168 2.30 13.00 -25.85
N ALA A 169 1.83 13.80 -26.81
CA ALA A 169 2.68 14.73 -27.52
C ALA A 169 3.32 15.70 -26.52
N ARG A 170 4.61 15.96 -26.73
CA ARG A 170 5.39 16.99 -26.04
C ARG A 170 5.90 17.95 -27.11
N PRO A 171 5.50 19.23 -27.09
CA PRO A 171 4.56 19.87 -26.16
C PRO A 171 3.13 19.29 -26.25
N CYS A 172 2.38 19.28 -25.14
CA CYS A 172 0.98 18.83 -25.17
C CYS A 172 0.08 19.90 -25.78
N GLN A 173 -1.00 19.51 -26.47
CA GLN A 173 -1.86 20.43 -27.20
C GLN A 173 -2.35 21.61 -26.35
N PHE A 174 -2.80 21.34 -25.11
CA PHE A 174 -3.19 22.41 -24.17
C PHE A 174 -2.10 23.47 -23.92
N CYS A 175 -0.83 23.05 -23.82
CA CYS A 175 0.28 23.98 -23.59
C CYS A 175 0.57 24.81 -24.84
N VAL A 176 0.46 24.20 -26.03
CA VAL A 176 0.59 24.90 -27.32
C VAL A 176 -0.51 25.96 -27.46
N GLU A 177 -1.76 25.57 -27.25
CA GLU A 177 -2.92 26.48 -27.33
C GLU A 177 -2.89 27.59 -26.27
N SER A 178 -2.39 27.28 -25.06
CA SER A 178 -2.27 28.26 -23.99
C SER A 178 -1.03 29.15 -24.07
N GLY A 179 -0.13 28.92 -25.04
CA GLY A 179 1.16 29.60 -25.13
C GLY A 179 2.06 29.40 -23.90
N LYS A 180 1.95 28.25 -23.21
CA LYS A 180 2.74 27.93 -22.01
C LYS A 180 3.77 26.85 -22.31
N ASP A 181 4.94 26.95 -21.67
CA ASP A 181 5.96 25.92 -21.79
C ASP A 181 5.52 24.57 -21.22
N CYS A 182 5.63 23.52 -22.03
CA CYS A 182 5.24 22.16 -21.65
C CYS A 182 6.36 21.44 -20.87
N VAL A 183 6.81 22.04 -19.77
CA VAL A 183 7.90 21.50 -18.97
C VAL A 183 7.43 20.26 -18.21
N THR A 184 8.23 19.18 -18.26
CA THR A 184 7.96 17.99 -17.45
C THR A 184 8.21 18.34 -15.99
N ALA A 185 7.13 18.46 -15.23
CA ALA A 185 7.22 18.73 -13.79
C ALA A 185 8.11 17.65 -13.16
N PRO A 186 9.28 17.99 -12.58
CA PRO A 186 10.00 17.04 -11.77
C PRO A 186 9.03 16.55 -10.70
N ARG A 187 9.03 15.24 -10.43
CA ARG A 187 8.23 14.69 -9.33
C ARG A 187 8.76 15.26 -8.02
N LYS A 188 8.35 16.48 -7.63
CA LYS A 188 8.43 16.97 -6.25
C LYS A 188 7.74 15.88 -5.43
N GLY A 189 8.51 15.09 -4.70
CA GLY A 189 8.20 13.75 -4.21
C GLY A 189 7.03 13.68 -3.20
N ARG A 190 5.83 14.06 -3.63
CA ARG A 190 4.61 14.16 -2.83
C ARG A 190 3.90 12.81 -2.69
N GLY A 191 4.61 11.72 -2.37
CA GLY A 191 3.89 10.44 -2.17
C GLY A 191 4.70 9.26 -1.66
N HIS A 192 5.96 9.12 -2.06
CA HIS A 192 6.89 8.21 -1.40
C HIS A 192 8.18 8.98 -1.27
N GLY A 193 8.21 9.98 -0.36
CA GLY A 193 9.46 10.61 0.05
C GLY A 193 10.48 9.50 0.22
N THR A 194 11.58 9.62 -0.52
CA THR A 194 12.70 8.69 -0.55
C THR A 194 12.84 8.12 0.84
N ARG A 195 12.52 6.84 0.99
CA ARG A 195 12.56 6.19 2.30
C ARG A 195 13.98 6.37 2.77
N VAL A 196 14.17 7.27 3.74
CA VAL A 196 15.50 7.54 4.28
C VAL A 196 16.01 6.20 4.81
N LYS A 197 17.21 5.80 4.37
CA LYS A 197 17.82 4.54 4.80
C LYS A 197 17.87 4.47 6.33
N ALA A 198 18.13 5.61 6.97
CA ALA A 198 18.03 5.78 8.42
C ALA A 198 17.33 7.09 8.81
N ALA A 199 16.33 6.99 9.68
CA ALA A 199 15.82 8.12 10.45
C ALA A 199 16.73 8.40 11.65
N CYS A 200 16.95 9.68 11.96
CA CYS A 200 17.70 10.11 13.16
C CYS A 200 17.01 9.66 14.46
N VAL A 201 17.75 9.68 15.57
CA VAL A 201 17.29 9.18 16.88
C VAL A 201 16.03 9.93 17.36
N ALA A 202 16.02 11.26 17.27
CA ALA A 202 14.89 12.08 17.70
C ALA A 202 13.60 11.75 16.90
N CYS A 203 13.68 11.68 15.57
CA CYS A 203 12.51 11.34 14.75
C CYS A 203 11.99 9.91 15.01
N ARG A 204 12.87 8.95 15.31
CA ARG A 204 12.47 7.60 15.72
C ARG A 204 11.76 7.59 17.06
N ARG A 205 12.29 8.31 18.05
CA ARG A 205 11.71 8.45 19.39
C ARG A 205 10.30 9.05 19.31
N ASP A 206 10.16 10.13 18.56
CA ASP A 206 8.90 10.84 18.36
C ASP A 206 7.96 10.12 17.36
N LYS A 207 8.41 9.03 16.74
CA LYS A 207 7.68 8.28 15.69
C LYS A 207 7.21 9.17 14.53
N ILE A 208 7.98 10.21 14.20
CA ILE A 208 7.72 11.12 13.07
C ILE A 208 8.62 10.81 11.87
N ARG A 209 8.22 11.28 10.69
CA ARG A 209 9.00 11.09 9.46
C ARG A 209 10.27 11.93 9.49
N CYS A 210 11.41 11.28 9.22
CA CYS A 210 12.69 11.93 8.99
C CYS A 210 12.88 12.17 7.49
N ASP A 211 13.29 13.38 7.11
CA ASP A 211 13.54 13.84 5.74
C ASP A 211 14.95 13.49 5.23
N GLY A 212 15.86 13.13 6.14
CA GLY A 212 17.17 12.59 5.77
C GLY A 212 18.29 13.61 5.70
N ALA A 213 17.99 14.90 5.60
CA ALA A 213 18.95 15.98 5.80
C ALA A 213 19.51 15.98 7.24
N ARG A 214 20.68 16.56 7.46
CA ARG A 214 21.30 16.71 8.80
C ARG A 214 21.74 18.16 9.01
N PRO A 215 21.14 18.88 9.98
CA PRO A 215 19.98 18.46 10.77
C PRO A 215 18.74 18.25 9.89
N CYS A 216 17.89 17.30 10.27
CA CYS A 216 16.65 17.02 9.53
C CYS A 216 15.64 18.15 9.79
N ALA A 217 14.77 18.50 8.84
CA ALA A 217 13.86 19.63 8.95
C ALA A 217 12.95 19.58 10.19
N SER A 218 12.63 18.39 10.68
CA SER A 218 11.89 18.21 11.94
C SER A 218 12.74 18.52 13.17
N CYS A 219 14.00 18.08 13.20
CA CYS A 219 14.93 18.39 14.28
C CYS A 219 15.31 19.87 14.28
N ALA A 220 15.55 20.47 13.12
CA ALA A 220 15.90 21.88 12.98
C ALA A 220 14.78 22.79 13.52
N ARG A 221 13.52 22.51 13.18
CA ARG A 221 12.37 23.31 13.67
C ARG A 221 12.12 23.17 15.17
N LYS A 222 12.48 22.03 15.76
CA LYS A 222 12.31 21.77 17.20
C LYS A 222 13.60 22.03 18.01
N SER A 223 14.66 22.49 17.35
CA SER A 223 16.00 22.66 17.93
C SER A 223 16.53 21.41 18.65
N TYR A 224 16.24 20.22 18.09
CA TYR A 224 16.76 18.95 18.61
C TYR A 224 18.09 18.56 17.97
N ASN A 225 18.96 17.92 18.77
CA ASN A 225 20.18 17.29 18.27
C ASN A 225 19.85 16.15 17.29
N CYS A 226 20.12 16.39 16.01
CA CYS A 226 19.81 15.46 14.92
C CYS A 226 20.93 14.42 14.76
N ILE A 227 20.96 13.43 15.63
CA ILE A 227 22.01 12.40 15.66
C ILE A 227 21.58 11.19 14.85
N ASP A 228 22.48 10.69 13.99
CA ASP A 228 22.29 9.43 13.30
C ASP A 228 22.59 8.23 14.20
N ARG A 229 21.85 7.13 13.99
CA ARG A 229 22.09 5.91 14.78
C ARG A 229 23.50 5.35 14.55
N THR A 230 24.06 5.57 13.36
CA THR A 230 25.42 5.17 12.99
C THR A 230 26.49 6.12 13.51
N SER A 231 26.13 7.27 14.10
CA SER A 231 27.09 8.23 14.66
C SER A 231 27.26 8.13 16.18
N LEU A 232 26.59 7.19 16.85
CA LEU A 232 26.90 6.91 18.25
C LEU A 232 28.24 6.14 18.30
N PRO A 233 29.29 6.66 18.96
CA PRO A 233 30.52 5.92 19.15
C PRO A 233 30.20 4.64 19.92
N CYS A 234 30.78 3.50 19.51
CA CYS A 234 30.50 2.26 20.21
C CYS A 234 31.09 2.38 21.64
N PRO A 235 30.29 2.09 22.69
CA PRO A 235 30.70 2.34 24.07
C PRO A 235 31.91 1.50 24.49
N GLU A 236 32.16 0.38 23.82
CA GLU A 236 33.28 -0.52 24.13
C GLU A 236 34.59 -0.11 23.46
N CYS A 237 34.53 0.59 22.33
CA CYS A 237 35.71 0.83 21.50
C CYS A 237 36.22 2.28 21.54
N GLY A 238 35.39 3.26 21.97
CA GLY A 238 35.80 4.66 22.16
C GLY A 238 36.29 5.41 20.90
N GLN A 239 36.53 4.72 19.80
CA GLN A 239 37.04 5.25 18.55
C GLN A 239 35.89 5.58 17.59
N GLY A 240 35.90 6.81 17.09
CA GLY A 240 34.93 7.27 16.11
C GLY A 240 35.03 6.51 14.79
N ARG A 241 33.87 6.30 14.16
CA ARG A 241 33.56 5.93 12.76
C ARG A 241 34.22 4.68 12.13
N GLU A 242 35.28 4.10 12.67
CA GLU A 242 35.92 2.87 12.15
C GLU A 242 35.90 1.71 13.16
N CYS A 243 34.75 1.53 13.83
CA CYS A 243 34.58 0.36 14.67
C CYS A 243 34.26 -0.88 13.82
N VAL A 244 35.13 -1.90 13.90
CA VAL A 244 35.04 -3.20 13.21
C VAL A 244 33.72 -3.94 13.52
N HIS A 245 33.04 -3.63 14.61
CA HIS A 245 31.72 -4.21 14.93
C HIS A 245 30.61 -3.75 13.98
N HIS A 246 30.85 -2.74 13.14
CA HIS A 246 29.87 -2.22 12.20
C HIS A 246 30.02 -2.79 10.78
N THR A 247 30.93 -3.74 10.56
CA THR A 247 31.07 -4.41 9.26
C THR A 247 29.90 -5.35 8.99
N ASN A 248 29.01 -4.86 8.12
CA ASN A 248 28.31 -5.59 7.07
C ASN A 248 27.18 -6.57 7.43
N SER A 249 25.95 -6.08 7.22
CA SER A 249 24.80 -6.88 6.77
C SER A 249 24.20 -6.40 5.44
N ASP A 250 24.92 -5.61 4.63
CA ASP A 250 24.49 -5.22 3.29
C ASP A 250 25.65 -5.41 2.30
N GLY A 251 25.95 -6.67 2.02
CA GLY A 251 26.85 -7.07 0.94
C GLY A 251 26.26 -6.74 -0.42
N ILE A 252 26.53 -5.54 -0.92
CA ILE A 252 26.56 -5.24 -2.36
C ILE A 252 27.95 -4.71 -2.66
N GLN A 253 28.81 -5.60 -3.17
CA GLN A 253 30.14 -5.30 -3.67
C GLN A 253 30.05 -4.24 -4.77
N SER A 254 30.51 -3.03 -4.45
CA SER A 254 30.89 -2.04 -5.47
C SER A 254 32.36 -2.28 -5.80
N ARG A 255 32.64 -2.88 -6.97
CA ARG A 255 34.01 -3.01 -7.49
C ARG A 255 34.62 -1.60 -7.69
N PRO A 256 35.87 -1.34 -7.28
CA PRO A 256 36.57 -0.13 -7.68
C PRO A 256 37.08 -0.30 -9.11
N SER A 257 36.55 0.48 -10.05
CA SER A 257 37.15 0.65 -11.38
C SER A 257 38.31 1.63 -11.25
N SER A 258 39.52 1.09 -11.26
CA SER A 258 40.75 1.81 -11.59
C SER A 258 40.70 2.18 -13.08
N VAL A 259 40.61 3.47 -13.37
CA VAL A 259 41.02 4.04 -14.66
C VAL A 259 41.84 5.29 -14.35
N GLN A 260 43.14 5.13 -14.49
CA GLN A 260 44.07 6.23 -14.69
C GLN A 260 43.68 6.97 -15.96
N SER A 261 43.35 8.24 -15.85
CA SER A 261 43.39 9.17 -16.98
C SER A 261 44.07 10.45 -16.52
N MET A 262 45.28 10.62 -17.01
CA MET A 262 46.09 11.82 -16.88
C MET A 262 45.64 12.74 -18.01
N VAL A 263 44.96 13.84 -17.70
CA VAL A 263 44.78 14.92 -18.66
C VAL A 263 44.98 16.24 -17.94
N SER A 264 46.03 16.93 -18.40
CA SER A 264 46.44 18.28 -18.06
C SER A 264 45.28 19.26 -18.25
N LEU A 265 44.95 20.04 -17.22
CA LEU A 265 44.09 21.22 -17.35
C LEU A 265 44.89 22.46 -16.94
N GLN A 266 45.15 23.28 -17.96
CA GLN A 266 45.81 24.57 -17.92
C GLN A 266 45.05 25.55 -17.01
N GLN A 267 45.82 26.28 -16.21
CA GLN A 267 45.38 27.43 -15.42
C GLN A 267 44.71 28.50 -16.30
N PHE A 268 43.47 28.87 -15.97
CA PHE A 268 42.95 30.20 -16.23
C PHE A 268 42.63 30.85 -14.87
N GLN A 269 43.41 31.88 -14.54
CA GLN A 269 43.16 32.77 -13.43
C GLN A 269 42.03 33.72 -13.82
N GLY A 270 40.85 33.54 -13.24
CA GLY A 270 39.75 34.49 -13.30
C GLY A 270 39.46 35.00 -11.89
N GLN A 271 39.93 36.22 -11.58
CA GLN A 271 39.58 36.94 -10.36
C GLN A 271 38.12 37.41 -10.47
N GLY A 272 37.21 36.74 -9.76
CA GLY A 272 35.83 37.20 -9.57
C GLY A 272 35.61 37.47 -8.09
N GLN A 273 35.39 38.74 -7.72
CA GLN A 273 35.12 39.14 -6.35
C GLN A 273 33.76 38.61 -5.85
N PRO A 274 33.64 38.19 -4.58
CA PRO A 274 32.37 37.79 -4.00
C PRO A 274 31.53 39.03 -3.64
N MET A 275 30.41 39.22 -4.35
CA MET A 275 29.37 40.18 -3.97
C MET A 275 28.68 39.69 -2.70
N HIS A 276 28.88 40.43 -1.61
CA HIS A 276 28.27 40.22 -0.31
C HIS A 276 26.80 40.68 -0.39
N VAL A 277 25.85 39.74 -0.39
CA VAL A 277 24.41 40.04 -0.32
C VAL A 277 24.00 40.09 1.15
N PRO A 278 23.49 41.22 1.67
CA PRO A 278 23.01 41.28 3.05
C PRO A 278 21.68 40.52 3.21
N PRO A 279 21.44 39.86 4.36
CA PRO A 279 20.16 39.21 4.64
C PRO A 279 19.04 40.25 4.84
N PRO A 280 17.80 39.93 4.43
CA PRO A 280 16.66 40.82 4.68
C PRO A 280 16.34 40.89 6.18
N ALA A 281 16.13 42.12 6.66
CA ALA A 281 15.65 42.41 7.99
C ALA A 281 14.25 41.82 8.19
N PHE A 282 14.11 40.99 9.23
CA PHE A 282 12.81 40.53 9.71
C PHE A 282 12.21 41.58 10.64
N ASP A 283 11.05 42.09 10.25
CA ASP A 283 10.24 43.03 11.00
C ASP A 283 9.36 42.25 12.03
N PRO A 284 9.51 42.47 13.35
CA PRO A 284 8.73 41.73 14.35
C PRO A 284 7.50 42.56 14.76
N SER A 285 6.52 42.69 13.87
CA SER A 285 5.26 43.35 14.20
C SER A 285 4.09 42.35 14.25
N GLY A 286 3.71 41.99 15.48
CA GLY A 286 2.31 41.81 15.88
C GLY A 286 1.54 40.60 15.33
N TYR A 287 1.58 39.48 16.04
CA TYR A 287 0.46 38.53 16.03
C TYR A 287 -0.35 38.67 17.33
N PRO A 288 -1.60 39.14 17.28
CA PRO A 288 -2.47 39.10 18.45
C PRO A 288 -2.89 37.66 18.75
N MET A 289 -2.62 37.25 19.99
CA MET A 289 -3.22 36.09 20.64
C MET A 289 -4.71 36.35 20.84
N THR A 290 -5.58 35.66 20.09
CA THR A 290 -6.98 35.51 20.47
C THR A 290 -7.20 34.15 21.13
N ASN A 291 -7.39 34.24 22.45
CA ASN A 291 -8.01 33.27 23.34
C ASN A 291 -9.27 32.62 22.71
N PHE A 292 -9.45 31.31 22.85
CA PHE A 292 -10.19 30.69 23.96
C PHE A 292 -11.62 31.26 24.07
N ILE A 293 -12.64 30.47 23.69
CA ILE A 293 -13.84 30.17 24.50
C ILE A 293 -14.95 29.45 23.68
N GLN A 294 -15.53 28.45 24.36
CA GLN A 294 -16.86 27.82 24.23
C GLN A 294 -17.22 26.93 23.03
N HIS A 295 -17.13 25.63 23.35
CA HIS A 295 -18.21 24.66 23.18
C HIS A 295 -19.62 25.29 23.15
N LEU A 296 -20.30 25.16 22.02
CA LEU A 296 -21.76 25.08 21.97
C LEU A 296 -22.15 23.75 21.33
N TYR A 297 -22.60 22.84 22.19
CA TYR A 297 -23.42 21.69 21.81
C TYR A 297 -24.69 22.20 21.14
N MET A 298 -24.94 21.78 19.90
CA MET A 298 -26.25 21.88 19.25
C MET A 298 -26.82 20.47 19.12
N PRO A 299 -27.96 20.15 19.78
CA PRO A 299 -28.67 18.90 19.53
C PRO A 299 -29.40 19.01 18.17
N GLY A 300 -28.85 18.35 17.16
CA GLY A 300 -29.50 18.19 15.86
C GLY A 300 -30.64 17.19 15.93
N THR A 301 -31.88 17.70 15.88
CA THR A 301 -33.09 16.92 15.63
C THR A 301 -33.03 16.34 14.22
N HIS A 302 -32.80 15.04 14.09
CA HIS A 302 -32.99 14.31 12.84
C HIS A 302 -34.49 14.20 12.53
N GLN A 303 -34.98 15.09 11.65
CA GLN A 303 -36.23 14.89 10.92
C GLN A 303 -36.02 13.75 9.90
N PRO A 304 -36.90 12.74 9.83
CA PRO A 304 -36.82 11.71 8.79
C PRO A 304 -37.22 12.31 7.44
N ILE A 305 -36.29 12.30 6.49
CA ILE A 305 -36.57 12.58 5.08
C ILE A 305 -37.45 11.45 4.54
N LEU A 306 -38.74 11.73 4.33
CA LEU A 306 -39.65 10.92 3.55
C LEU A 306 -39.13 10.85 2.11
N VAL A 307 -38.62 9.69 1.73
CA VAL A 307 -38.25 9.40 0.33
C VAL A 307 -39.55 9.14 -0.45
N PRO A 308 -39.81 9.84 -1.57
CA PRO A 308 -40.96 9.55 -2.41
C PRO A 308 -40.86 8.15 -3.01
N GLN A 309 -41.91 7.37 -2.81
CA GLN A 309 -42.12 6.05 -3.37
C GLN A 309 -42.27 6.18 -4.89
N MET A 310 -41.20 5.92 -5.66
CA MET A 310 -41.30 5.85 -7.12
C MET A 310 -41.99 4.54 -7.49
N GLY A 311 -43.25 4.66 -7.93
CA GLY A 311 -44.05 3.57 -8.45
C GLY A 311 -43.39 2.95 -9.69
N VAL A 312 -43.22 1.63 -9.65
CA VAL A 312 -42.72 0.84 -10.77
C VAL A 312 -43.89 0.58 -11.71
N ALA A 313 -44.08 1.46 -12.69
CA ALA A 313 -45.01 1.22 -13.78
C ALA A 313 -44.40 0.17 -14.72
N GLY A 314 -45.03 -1.00 -14.74
CA GLY A 314 -44.73 -2.06 -15.70
C GLY A 314 -45.03 -1.60 -17.13
N SER A 315 -44.09 -1.85 -18.03
CA SER A 315 -44.34 -1.79 -19.47
C SER A 315 -43.76 -3.04 -20.10
N LYS A 316 -44.65 -4.03 -20.30
CA LYS A 316 -44.46 -5.10 -21.28
C LYS A 316 -44.62 -4.46 -22.65
N GLN A 317 -43.55 -4.38 -23.43
CA GLN A 317 -43.66 -4.24 -24.88
C GLN A 317 -42.86 -5.37 -25.51
N GLY A 318 -43.58 -6.29 -26.14
CA GLY A 318 -43.04 -7.36 -26.94
C GLY A 318 -42.42 -6.79 -28.21
N TYR A 319 -41.26 -7.30 -28.57
CA TYR A 319 -40.73 -7.17 -29.92
C TYR A 319 -41.16 -8.41 -30.71
N ALA A 320 -42.10 -8.19 -31.61
CA ALA A 320 -42.42 -9.09 -32.70
C ALA A 320 -41.22 -9.14 -33.67
N GLY A 321 -41.00 -10.33 -34.24
CA GLY A 321 -39.94 -10.62 -35.17
C GLY A 321 -40.04 -9.85 -36.48
N ILE A 322 -38.92 -9.78 -37.18
CA ILE A 322 -38.83 -9.37 -38.57
C ILE A 322 -38.00 -10.40 -39.31
N ASP A 323 -38.62 -10.89 -40.37
CA ASP A 323 -38.20 -11.95 -41.26
C ASP A 323 -36.93 -11.64 -42.05
N SER A 324 -36.09 -12.66 -42.15
CA SER A 324 -35.60 -13.26 -43.38
C SER A 324 -35.71 -12.42 -44.66
N ALA A 325 -34.58 -11.89 -45.14
CA ALA A 325 -34.40 -11.56 -46.55
C ALA A 325 -33.10 -12.20 -47.04
N SER A 326 -33.28 -13.33 -47.73
CA SER A 326 -32.33 -13.97 -48.62
C SER A 326 -32.01 -13.03 -49.78
N MET A 327 -30.74 -12.81 -50.09
CA MET A 327 -30.33 -12.32 -51.42
C MET A 327 -29.40 -13.34 -52.05
N THR A 328 -29.84 -13.76 -53.23
CA THR A 328 -29.12 -14.37 -54.36
C THR A 328 -27.85 -13.63 -54.73
#